data_AF-A0A3N5ZR47-F1
#
_entry.id   AF-A0A3N5ZR47-F1
#
_cell.length_a   1.000
_cell.length_b   1.000
_cell.length_c   1.000
_cell.angle_alpha   90.00
_cell.angle_beta   90.00
_cell.angle_gamma   90.00
#
_symmetry.space_group_name_H-M   'P 1'
#
loop_
_entity.id
_entity.type
_entity.pdbx_description
1 polymer ?
#
loop_
_entity_poly.entity_id
_entity_poly.type
_entity_poly.pdbx_seq_one_letter_code
_entity_poly.pdbx_strand_id
1 'polypeptide(L)'
;MISKDCNLADFAGALRNKDYYEVIRLADIEATAAERLGWKRRVDAVRQRRCGKEYAELLKHFITYVRYGVLPRGLAPRDLEIFQSLTPTDRPIRGL
;
A
#
# COMPACT_ATOMS: atom_id res chain seq x y z
N MET A 1 1.69 11.11 4.76
CA MET A 1 1.37 10.39 3.51
C MET A 1 2.57 10.51 2.60
N ILE A 2 3.09 9.37 2.17
CA ILE A 2 4.33 9.14 1.44
C ILE A 2 4.08 9.39 -0.06
N SER A 3 3.03 8.80 -0.61
CA SER A 3 2.59 9.05 -1.99
C SER A 3 1.81 10.36 -2.02
N LYS A 4 2.31 11.36 -2.74
CA LYS A 4 1.63 12.67 -2.82
C LYS A 4 0.34 12.59 -3.63
N ASP A 5 0.34 11.75 -4.66
CA ASP A 5 -0.76 11.54 -5.60
C ASP A 5 -1.55 10.25 -5.37
N CYS A 6 -1.23 9.50 -4.31
CA CYS A 6 -1.91 8.25 -3.94
C CYS A 6 -1.90 7.22 -5.04
N ASN A 7 -0.78 7.14 -5.74
CA ASN A 7 -0.50 6.07 -6.68
C ASN A 7 0.53 5.11 -6.07
N LEU A 8 0.44 3.84 -6.46
CA LEU A 8 1.32 2.78 -5.98
C LEU A 8 2.76 2.94 -6.46
N ALA A 9 3.02 3.61 -7.59
CA ALA A 9 4.37 3.74 -8.13
C ALA A 9 5.26 4.68 -7.29
N ASP A 10 4.71 5.80 -6.81
CA ASP A 10 5.39 6.72 -5.90
C ASP A 10 5.62 6.07 -4.54
N PHE A 11 4.60 5.35 -4.06
CA PHE A 11 4.70 4.56 -2.84
C PHE A 11 5.79 3.48 -2.97
N ALA A 12 5.83 2.79 -4.11
CA ALA A 12 6.82 1.79 -4.45
C ALA A 12 8.25 2.35 -4.39
N GLY A 13 8.46 3.54 -4.95
CA GLY A 13 9.75 4.23 -4.91
C GLY A 13 10.24 4.48 -3.48
N ALA A 14 9.33 4.85 -2.57
CA ALA A 14 9.65 5.12 -1.17
C ALA A 14 9.92 3.86 -0.33
N LEU A 15 9.47 2.69 -0.78
CA LEU A 15 9.72 1.41 -0.12
C LEU A 15 11.02 0.73 -0.58
N ARG A 16 11.73 1.28 -1.58
CA ARG A 16 12.99 0.70 -2.05
C ARG A 16 14.00 0.62 -0.90
N ASN A 17 14.68 -0.52 -0.81
CA ASN A 17 15.70 -0.82 0.19
C ASN A 17 15.19 -0.81 1.64
N LYS A 18 13.88 -1.03 1.85
CA LYS A 18 13.27 -1.16 3.17
C LYS A 18 13.17 -2.61 3.58
N ASP A 19 13.41 -2.88 4.87
CA ASP A 19 13.21 -4.21 5.40
C ASP A 19 11.72 -4.57 5.48
N TYR A 20 11.44 -5.85 5.69
CA TYR A 20 10.07 -6.36 5.79
C TYR A 20 9.20 -5.61 6.82
N TYR A 21 9.72 -5.32 8.02
CA TYR A 21 8.97 -4.64 9.06
C TYR A 21 8.75 -3.17 8.71
N GLU A 22 9.74 -2.50 8.13
CA GLU A 22 9.61 -1.15 7.60
C GLU A 22 8.54 -1.08 6.51
N VAL A 23 8.55 -2.00 5.53
CA VAL A 23 7.56 -2.04 4.44
C VAL A 23 6.13 -2.15 5.00
N ILE A 24 5.91 -3.09 5.91
CA ILE A 24 4.60 -3.27 6.55
C ILE A 24 4.17 -2.02 7.32
N ARG A 25 5.10 -1.42 8.10
CA ARG A 25 4.81 -0.23 8.90
C ARG A 25 4.49 0.98 8.03
N LEU A 26 5.25 1.21 6.97
CA LEU A 26 5.04 2.34 6.06
C LEU A 26 3.73 2.19 5.29
N ALA A 27 3.39 0.98 4.85
CA ALA A 27 2.11 0.71 4.20
C ALA A 27 0.92 0.93 5.13
N ASP A 28 1.02 0.52 6.39
CA ASP A 28 -0.06 0.71 7.38
C ASP A 28 -0.29 2.20 7.71
N ILE A 29 0.80 2.96 7.90
CA ILE A 29 0.75 4.41 8.09
C ILE A 29 0.11 5.10 6.87
N GLU A 30 0.50 4.68 5.67
CA GLU A 30 -0.02 5.25 4.43
C GLU A 30 -1.51 4.95 4.25
N ALA A 31 -1.93 3.71 4.48
CA ALA A 31 -3.34 3.30 4.39
C ALA A 31 -4.20 4.12 5.35
N THR A 32 -3.76 4.25 6.60
CA THR A 32 -4.44 5.06 7.62
C THR A 32 -4.54 6.53 7.21
N ALA A 33 -3.47 7.09 6.62
CA ALA A 33 -3.46 8.48 6.16
C ALA A 33 -4.44 8.69 5.00
N ALA A 34 -4.50 7.75 4.05
CA ALA A 34 -5.43 7.77 2.92
C ALA A 34 -6.89 7.66 3.40
N GLU A 35 -7.20 6.75 4.33
CA GLU A 35 -8.54 6.68 4.92
C GLU A 35 -8.93 8.01 5.55
N ARG A 36 -8.06 8.58 6.40
CA ARG A 36 -8.36 9.88 7.04
C ARG A 36 -8.61 11.00 6.04
N LEU A 37 -7.94 11.00 4.89
CA LEU A 37 -8.20 11.97 3.82
C LEU A 37 -9.55 11.74 3.16
N GLY A 38 -9.96 10.49 2.93
CA GLY A 38 -11.28 10.15 2.41
C GLY A 38 -12.45 10.66 3.28
N TRP A 39 -12.24 10.83 4.59
CA TRP A 39 -13.26 11.29 5.53
C TRP A 39 -13.26 12.81 5.75
N LYS A 40 -12.24 13.54 5.29
CA LYS A 40 -12.17 15.00 5.46
C LYS A 40 -13.09 15.71 4.46
N ARG A 41 -14.17 16.30 4.96
CA ARG A 41 -15.13 17.14 4.20
C ARG A 41 -14.53 18.36 3.46
N ARG A 42 -13.31 18.80 3.78
CA ARG A 42 -12.67 20.02 3.21
C ARG A 42 -11.48 19.73 2.28
N VAL A 43 -11.27 18.48 1.87
CA VAL A 43 -10.23 18.13 0.90
C VAL A 43 -10.82 18.32 -0.51
N ASP A 44 -10.02 18.83 -1.43
CA ASP A 44 -10.35 18.90 -2.85
C ASP A 44 -10.91 17.55 -3.35
N ALA A 45 -12.07 17.57 -4.01
CA ALA A 45 -12.80 16.38 -4.42
C ALA A 45 -11.96 15.46 -5.33
N VAL A 46 -11.06 16.04 -6.13
CA VAL A 46 -10.12 15.27 -6.97
C VAL A 46 -9.15 14.48 -6.11
N ARG A 47 -8.57 15.12 -5.10
CA ARG A 47 -7.65 14.47 -4.16
C ARG A 47 -8.38 13.47 -3.27
N GLN A 48 -9.62 13.74 -2.87
CA GLN A 48 -10.43 12.81 -2.08
C GLN A 48 -10.78 11.53 -2.85
N ARG A 49 -11.06 11.64 -4.16
CA ARG A 49 -11.27 10.47 -5.04
C ARG A 49 -10.01 9.63 -5.18
N ARG A 50 -8.84 10.26 -5.36
CA ARG A 50 -7.56 9.54 -5.53
C ARG A 50 -7.02 8.96 -4.22
N CYS A 51 -6.99 9.77 -3.17
CA CYS A 51 -6.37 9.47 -1.88
C CYS A 51 -7.34 8.94 -0.83
N GLY A 52 -8.45 8.35 -1.26
CA GLY A 52 -9.55 7.95 -0.39
C GLY A 52 -9.58 6.46 -0.09
N LYS A 53 -10.80 5.95 0.04
CA LYS A 53 -11.08 4.56 0.42
C LYS A 53 -10.42 3.54 -0.51
N GLU A 54 -10.47 3.75 -1.83
CA GLU A 54 -9.95 2.79 -2.80
C GLU A 54 -8.43 2.60 -2.68
N TYR A 55 -7.68 3.70 -2.59
CA TYR A 55 -6.23 3.63 -2.39
C TYR A 55 -5.86 3.01 -1.04
N ALA A 56 -6.59 3.33 0.02
CA ALA A 56 -6.38 2.70 1.32
C ALA A 56 -6.60 1.18 1.28
N GLU A 57 -7.67 0.72 0.64
CA GLU A 57 -7.96 -0.71 0.48
C GLU A 57 -6.87 -1.41 -0.35
N LEU A 58 -6.36 -0.75 -1.39
CA LEU A 58 -5.25 -1.25 -2.19
C LEU A 58 -3.96 -1.46 -1.35
N LEU A 59 -3.68 -0.55 -0.43
CA LEU A 59 -2.55 -0.69 0.50
C LEU A 59 -2.77 -1.81 1.53
N LYS A 60 -4.01 -2.01 2.02
CA LYS A 60 -4.33 -3.14 2.90
C LYS A 60 -4.19 -4.48 2.19
N HIS A 61 -4.59 -4.53 0.91
CA HIS A 61 -4.34 -5.65 0.02
C HIS A 61 -2.85 -5.92 -0.14
N PHE A 62 -2.03 -4.88 -0.33
CA PHE A 62 -0.57 -5.01 -0.36
C PHE A 62 -0.02 -5.58 0.95
N ILE A 63 -0.42 -5.03 2.11
CA ILE A 63 -0.01 -5.54 3.43
C ILE A 63 -0.38 -7.01 3.59
N THR A 64 -1.57 -7.40 3.15
CA THR A 64 -2.04 -8.79 3.22
C THR A 64 -1.20 -9.70 2.32
N TYR A 65 -0.92 -9.25 1.10
CA TYR A 65 -0.06 -9.96 0.17
C TYR A 65 1.35 -10.16 0.74
N VAL A 66 1.98 -9.11 1.26
CA VAL A 66 3.33 -9.19 1.85
C VAL A 66 3.34 -10.08 3.10
N ARG A 67 2.32 -9.99 3.98
CA ARG A 67 2.26 -10.78 5.22
C ARG A 67 1.94 -12.25 5.01
N TYR A 68 1.07 -12.56 4.05
CA TYR A 68 0.47 -13.89 3.91
C TYR A 68 0.79 -14.58 2.57
N GLY A 69 1.25 -13.85 1.56
CA GLY A 69 1.41 -14.36 0.19
C GLY A 69 0.07 -14.58 -0.52
N VAL A 70 -1.03 -14.07 0.04
CA VAL A 70 -2.38 -14.25 -0.49
C VAL A 70 -2.65 -13.16 -1.51
N LEU A 71 -3.06 -13.58 -2.71
CA LEU A 71 -3.49 -12.67 -3.77
C LEU A 71 -4.91 -12.18 -3.49
N PRO A 72 -5.13 -10.86 -3.35
CA PRO A 72 -6.47 -10.30 -3.23
C PRO A 72 -7.30 -10.61 -4.48
N ARG A 73 -8.58 -10.97 -4.29
CA ARG A 73 -9.49 -11.19 -5.42
C ARG A 73 -9.74 -9.88 -6.17
N GLY A 74 -9.62 -9.91 -7.50
CA GLY A 74 -9.84 -8.75 -8.35
C GLY A 74 -8.68 -7.75 -8.40
N LEU A 75 -7.51 -8.10 -7.87
CA LEU A 75 -6.30 -7.29 -8.06
C LEU A 75 -5.94 -7.24 -9.55
N ALA A 76 -5.75 -6.03 -10.09
CA ALA A 76 -5.36 -5.87 -11.48
C ALA A 76 -3.95 -6.45 -11.70
N PRO A 77 -3.64 -7.05 -12.86
CA PRO A 77 -2.32 -7.62 -13.14
C PRO A 77 -1.18 -6.62 -12.94
N ARG A 78 -1.39 -5.35 -13.32
CA ARG A 78 -0.42 -4.27 -13.12
C ARG A 78 -0.12 -3.99 -11.64
N ASP A 79 -1.13 -4.06 -10.77
CA ASP A 79 -0.93 -3.83 -9.33
C ASP A 79 -0.20 -5.03 -8.70
N LEU A 80 -0.44 -6.24 -9.22
CA LEU A 80 0.29 -7.44 -8.80
C LEU A 80 1.79 -7.36 -9.15
N GLU A 81 2.15 -6.92 -10.36
CA GLU A 81 3.55 -6.71 -10.74
C GLU A 81 4.24 -5.73 -9.78
N ILE A 82 3.54 -4.65 -9.40
CA ILE A 82 4.05 -3.70 -8.41
C ILE A 82 4.23 -4.39 -7.05
N PHE A 83 3.24 -5.15 -6.58
CA PHE A 83 3.34 -5.84 -5.29
C PHE A 83 4.53 -6.80 -5.24
N GLN A 84 4.75 -7.56 -6.32
CA GLN A 84 5.88 -8.48 -6.43
C GLN A 84 7.22 -7.73 -6.39
N SER A 85 7.34 -6.62 -7.13
CA SER A 85 8.56 -5.80 -7.13
C SER A 85 8.90 -5.17 -5.77
N LEU A 86 7.91 -5.10 -4.88
CA LEU A 86 8.02 -4.47 -3.56
C LEU A 86 8.12 -5.45 -2.40
N THR A 87 7.96 -6.75 -2.68
CA THR A 87 8.02 -7.76 -1.63
C THR A 87 9.48 -7.97 -1.25
N PRO A 88 9.88 -7.69 0.00
CA PRO A 88 11.27 -7.89 0.41
C PRO A 88 11.63 -9.38 0.30
N THR A 89 12.84 -9.65 -0.20
CA THR A 89 13.39 -11.01 -0.34
C THR A 89 13.49 -11.74 0.99
N ASP A 90 13.79 -11.01 2.06
CA ASP A 90 14.00 -11.56 3.41
C ASP A 90 12.68 -11.60 4.20
N ARG A 91 11.61 -12.11 3.57
CA ARG A 91 10.36 -12.34 4.30
C ARG A 91 10.62 -13.42 5.35
N PRO A 92 10.39 -13.14 6.65
CA PRO A 92 10.61 -14.14 7.68
C PRO A 92 9.77 -15.39 7.40
N ILE A 93 10.43 -16.55 7.34
CA ILE A 93 9.77 -17.85 7.23
C ILE A 93 8.88 -17.99 8.45
N ARG A 94 7.58 -18.20 8.24
CA ARG A 94 6.66 -18.43 9.35
C ARG A 94 6.92 -19.80 9.94
N GLY A 95 7.31 -19.81 11.22
CA GLY A 95 7.43 -21.01 12.03
C GLY A 95 8.80 -21.67 11.93
N LEU A 96 9.70 -21.22 12.79
CA LEU A 96 10.64 -22.06 13.52
C LEU A 96 10.58 -21.63 14.99
#